data_AF-A0A6N9QUI4-F1
#
_entry.id   AF-A0A6N9QUI4-F1
#
_cell.length_a   1.000
_cell.length_b   1.000
_cell.length_c   1.000
_cell.angle_alpha   90.00
_cell.angle_beta   90.00
_cell.angle_gamma   90.00
#
_symmetry.space_group_name_H-M   'P 1'
#
loop_
_entity.id
_entity.type
_entity.pdbx_description
1 polymer ?
#
loop_
_entity_poly.entity_id
_entity_poly.type
_entity_poly.pdbx_seq_one_letter_code
_entity_poly.pdbx_strand_id
1 'polypeptide(L)'
;MSDRSLRGMRLGSQSMETEAGVEPAPRQRVEYRTADGESVSVMFAAEAEIPPVWTTKTGQEAILVNGEKPENPNEKHQRSHWDMLLERRSVEELEQTLEQRLAFYKERHAL
;
A
#
# COMPACT_ATOMS: atom_id res chain seq x y z
N MET A 1 -48.58 17.49 -15.85
CA MET A 1 -47.92 18.42 -14.91
C MET A 1 -47.75 17.72 -13.58
N SER A 2 -46.70 16.88 -13.44
CA SER A 2 -46.42 16.19 -12.17
C SER A 2 -45.57 17.12 -11.30
N ASP A 3 -46.25 17.98 -10.53
CA ASP A 3 -45.64 18.89 -9.57
C ASP A 3 -45.21 18.14 -8.29
N ARG A 4 -44.31 17.17 -8.44
CA ARG A 4 -43.75 16.42 -7.30
C ARG A 4 -42.34 16.92 -7.04
N SER A 5 -42.18 17.71 -5.97
CA SER A 5 -40.88 18.23 -5.55
C SER A 5 -39.86 17.10 -5.39
N LEU A 6 -38.69 17.27 -6.02
CA LEU A 6 -37.55 16.38 -5.86
C LEU A 6 -36.87 16.73 -4.52
N ARG A 7 -36.97 15.82 -3.55
CA ARG A 7 -36.26 15.95 -2.27
C ARG A 7 -34.93 15.21 -2.35
N GLY A 8 -33.83 15.94 -2.40
CA GLY A 8 -32.49 15.37 -2.24
C GLY A 8 -32.23 15.00 -0.77
N MET A 9 -31.64 13.83 -0.53
CA MET A 9 -31.15 13.44 0.79
C MET A 9 -29.69 12.99 0.67
N ARG A 10 -28.82 13.47 1.55
CA ARG A 10 -27.42 13.06 1.63
C ARG A 10 -27.32 11.70 2.35
N LEU A 11 -26.33 10.88 1.98
CA LEU A 11 -25.95 9.70 2.75
C LEU A 11 -25.33 10.13 4.10
N GLY A 12 -26.02 9.84 5.20
CA GLY A 12 -25.59 10.12 6.56
C GLY A 12 -26.79 10.24 7.52
N SER A 13 -26.53 10.19 8.83
CA SER A 13 -27.51 10.49 9.88
C SER A 13 -27.21 11.85 10.51
N GLN A 14 -28.24 12.51 11.05
CA GLN A 14 -28.09 13.70 11.89
C GLN A 14 -28.60 13.33 13.30
N SER A 15 -27.76 13.55 14.32
CA SER A 15 -28.10 13.36 15.74
C SER A 15 -28.44 14.72 16.36
N MET A 16 -29.34 14.72 17.35
CA MET A 16 -29.69 15.89 18.17
C MET A 16 -29.04 15.82 19.57
N GLU A 17 -28.06 14.94 19.75
CA GLU A 17 -27.30 14.81 21.00
C GLU A 17 -26.45 16.05 21.27
N THR A 18 -26.25 16.35 22.55
CA THR A 18 -25.46 17.51 23.01
C THR A 18 -24.14 17.05 23.58
N GLU A 19 -23.04 17.71 23.20
CA GLU A 19 -21.68 17.39 23.69
C GLU A 19 -21.38 17.95 25.10
N ALA A 20 -22.27 18.77 25.65
CA ALA A 20 -22.07 19.43 26.94
C ALA A 20 -22.10 18.42 28.10
N GLY A 21 -21.01 18.36 28.87
CA GLY A 21 -20.86 17.47 30.02
C GLY A 21 -20.45 16.04 29.67
N VAL A 22 -20.14 15.74 28.41
CA VAL A 22 -19.63 14.43 28.00
C VAL A 22 -18.14 14.35 28.29
N GLU A 23 -17.74 13.39 29.14
CA GLU A 23 -16.33 13.07 29.34
C GLU A 23 -15.81 12.23 28.17
N PRO A 24 -14.72 12.65 27.49
CA PRO A 24 -14.15 11.87 26.41
C PRO A 24 -13.59 10.55 26.93
N ALA A 25 -13.86 9.47 26.20
CA ALA A 25 -13.30 8.16 26.49
C ALA A 25 -11.76 8.20 26.56
N PRO A 26 -11.14 7.34 27.40
CA PRO A 26 -9.70 7.27 27.52
C PRO A 26 -9.06 6.89 26.19
N ARG A 27 -7.99 7.61 25.83
CA ARG A 27 -7.32 7.51 24.53
C ARG A 27 -5.81 7.56 24.69
N GLN A 28 -5.10 6.91 23.79
CA GLN A 28 -3.63 6.87 23.72
C GLN A 28 -3.15 7.43 22.39
N ARG A 29 -1.98 8.09 22.41
CA ARG A 29 -1.31 8.57 21.21
C ARG A 29 -0.28 7.54 20.79
N VAL A 30 -0.40 7.05 19.56
CA VAL A 30 0.49 6.06 18.97
C VAL A 30 1.24 6.70 17.81
N GLU A 31 2.56 6.51 17.76
CA GLU A 31 3.43 7.06 16.72
C GLU A 31 3.87 5.96 15.74
N TYR A 32 3.69 6.23 14.46
CA TYR A 32 4.16 5.41 13.35
C TYR A 32 5.18 6.19 12.53
N ARG A 33 6.09 5.49 11.85
CA ARG A 33 7.10 6.08 10.96
C ARG A 33 7.10 5.38 9.60
N THR A 34 7.07 6.15 8.52
CA THR A 34 7.21 5.62 7.15
C THR A 34 8.66 5.29 6.85
N ALA A 35 8.90 4.50 5.78
CA ALA A 35 10.24 4.24 5.27
C ALA A 35 10.99 5.52 4.88
N ASP A 36 10.27 6.56 4.47
CA ASP A 36 10.82 7.87 4.08
C ASP A 36 11.14 8.77 5.30
N GLY A 37 10.83 8.32 6.52
CA GLY A 37 11.12 9.03 7.76
C GLY A 37 10.01 9.97 8.25
N GLU A 38 8.85 10.01 7.61
CA GLU A 38 7.68 10.78 8.07
C GLU A 38 7.09 10.13 9.33
N SER A 39 6.94 10.91 10.41
CA SER A 39 6.29 10.49 11.65
C SER A 39 4.81 10.87 11.66
N VAL A 40 3.93 9.91 11.94
CA VAL A 40 2.48 10.12 12.03
C VAL A 40 1.96 9.70 13.40
N SER A 41 1.27 10.60 14.07
CA SER A 41 0.61 10.32 15.35
C SER A 41 -0.89 10.05 15.17
N VAL A 42 -1.36 8.89 15.62
CA VAL A 42 -2.77 8.47 15.56
C VAL A 42 -3.30 8.31 16.98
N MET A 43 -4.52 8.78 17.23
CA MET A 43 -5.19 8.61 18.52
C MET A 43 -6.03 7.33 18.48
N PHE A 44 -5.73 6.39 19.36
CA PHE A 44 -6.51 5.17 19.57
C PHE A 44 -7.24 5.24 20.90
N ALA A 45 -8.31 4.47 21.06
CA ALA A 45 -8.86 4.22 22.39
C ALA A 45 -7.82 3.53 23.27
N ALA A 46 -7.86 3.76 24.58
CA ALA A 46 -6.88 3.18 25.51
C ALA A 46 -6.95 1.64 25.57
N GLU A 47 -8.12 1.08 25.29
CA GLU A 47 -8.36 -0.38 25.28
C GLU A 47 -8.21 -1.02 23.90
N ALA A 48 -7.96 -0.23 22.85
CA ALA A 48 -7.83 -0.75 21.49
C ALA A 48 -6.51 -1.49 21.30
N GLU A 49 -6.56 -2.61 20.59
CA GLU A 49 -5.37 -3.29 20.07
C GLU A 49 -4.72 -2.42 18.98
N ILE A 50 -3.43 -2.14 19.14
CA ILE A 50 -2.69 -1.24 18.26
C ILE A 50 -2.15 -2.03 17.08
N PRO A 51 -2.52 -1.70 15.83
CA PRO A 51 -1.99 -2.39 14.68
C PRO A 51 -0.50 -2.08 14.49
N PRO A 52 0.31 -3.02 13.98
CA PRO A 52 1.74 -2.80 13.75
C PRO A 52 2.03 -1.88 12.56
N VAL A 53 1.10 -1.77 11.62
CA VAL A 53 1.20 -0.96 10.40
C VAL A 53 -0.02 -0.05 10.28
N TRP A 54 0.20 1.18 9.83
CA TRP A 54 -0.85 2.16 9.60
C TRP A 54 -0.68 2.87 8.27
N THR A 55 -1.78 3.11 7.55
CA THR A 55 -1.78 3.90 6.32
C THR A 55 -1.83 5.39 6.66
N THR A 56 -0.79 6.10 6.26
CA THR A 56 -0.67 7.55 6.43
C THR A 56 -1.64 8.31 5.52
N LYS A 57 -1.81 9.62 5.76
CA LYS A 57 -2.66 10.47 4.92
C LYS A 57 -2.18 10.58 3.48
N THR A 58 -0.89 10.35 3.24
CA THR A 58 -0.26 10.32 1.92
C THR A 58 -0.44 8.98 1.21
N GLY A 59 -1.02 7.98 1.89
CA GLY A 59 -1.25 6.63 1.37
C GLY A 59 -0.06 5.69 1.58
N GLN A 60 1.02 6.15 2.19
CA GLN A 60 2.18 5.31 2.50
C GLN A 60 1.94 4.45 3.75
N GLU A 61 2.57 3.29 3.81
CA GLU A 61 2.60 2.45 5.00
C GLU A 61 3.63 2.96 6.01
N ALA A 62 3.18 3.17 7.24
CA ALA A 62 4.01 3.53 8.38
C ALA A 62 4.01 2.40 9.41
N ILE A 63 5.19 2.12 9.98
CA ILE A 63 5.39 1.05 10.97
C ILE A 63 5.40 1.70 12.36
N LEU A 64 4.82 1.02 13.34
CA LEU A 64 4.83 1.47 14.73
C LEU A 64 6.27 1.71 15.22
N VAL A 65 6.56 2.89 15.80
CA VAL A 65 7.93 3.28 16.18
C VAL A 65 8.56 2.33 17.21
N ASN A 66 7.75 1.74 18.09
CA ASN A 66 8.17 0.77 19.11
C ASN A 66 7.79 -0.68 18.75
N GLY A 67 7.29 -0.91 17.54
CA GLY A 67 6.85 -2.22 17.07
C GLY A 67 7.86 -2.86 16.12
N GLU A 68 7.81 -4.17 16.03
CA GLU A 68 8.54 -4.91 15.00
C GLU A 68 7.77 -4.83 13.67
N LYS A 69 8.49 -4.72 12.55
CA LYS A 69 7.86 -4.80 11.24
C LYS A 69 7.27 -6.22 11.11
N PRO A 70 5.96 -6.38 10.86
CA PRO A 70 5.42 -7.70 10.66
C PRO A 70 6.07 -8.31 9.41
N GLU A 71 6.78 -9.42 9.59
CA GLU A 71 7.20 -10.23 8.46
C GLU A 71 5.93 -10.77 7.80
N ASN A 72 5.76 -10.52 6.50
CA ASN A 72 4.71 -11.11 5.71
C ASN A 72 5.28 -12.33 4.98
N PRO A 73 5.31 -13.53 5.59
CA PRO A 73 5.87 -14.73 4.96
C PRO A 73 5.08 -15.18 3.72
N ASN A 74 3.91 -14.58 3.48
CA ASN A 74 2.98 -14.96 2.41
C ASN A 74 3.00 -14.03 1.20
N GLU A 75 3.98 -13.13 1.07
CA GLU A 75 4.09 -12.33 -0.15
C GLU A 75 4.49 -13.22 -1.33
N LYS A 76 3.50 -13.56 -2.17
CA LYS A 76 3.74 -14.34 -3.38
C LYS A 76 4.50 -13.47 -4.37
N HIS A 77 5.59 -14.00 -4.91
CA HIS A 77 6.31 -13.33 -5.98
C HIS A 77 5.36 -13.03 -7.14
N GLN A 78 5.31 -11.77 -7.56
CA GLN A 78 4.52 -11.37 -8.74
C GLN A 78 5.22 -11.88 -9.99
N ARG A 79 4.45 -12.39 -10.96
CA ARG A 79 5.02 -12.87 -12.22
C ARG A 79 5.73 -11.73 -12.95
N SER A 80 7.00 -11.94 -13.25
CA SER A 80 7.83 -11.03 -14.03
C SER A 80 7.77 -11.37 -15.53
N HIS A 81 8.22 -10.44 -16.37
CA HIS A 81 8.37 -10.72 -17.82
C HIS A 81 9.38 -11.85 -18.08
N TRP A 82 10.36 -12.03 -17.20
CA TRP A 82 11.31 -13.13 -17.28
C TRP A 82 10.63 -14.49 -17.06
N ASP A 83 9.75 -14.58 -16.06
CA ASP A 83 8.98 -15.81 -15.81
C ASP A 83 8.14 -16.17 -17.04
N MET A 84 7.48 -15.17 -17.63
CA MET A 84 6.71 -15.35 -18.86
C MET A 84 7.56 -15.75 -20.07
N LEU A 85 8.84 -15.39 -20.09
CA LEU A 85 9.77 -15.78 -21.15
C LEU A 85 10.19 -17.24 -20.96
N LEU A 86 10.52 -17.64 -19.73
CA LEU A 86 10.88 -19.03 -19.40
C LEU A 86 9.72 -20.02 -19.57
N GLU A 87 8.47 -19.55 -19.50
CA GLU A 87 7.29 -20.36 -19.83
C GLU A 87 7.24 -20.78 -21.33
N ARG A 88 7.95 -20.07 -22.22
CA ARG A 88 7.89 -20.26 -23.69
C ARG A 88 9.23 -20.48 -24.39
N ARG A 89 10.34 -20.32 -23.68
CA ARG A 89 11.71 -20.47 -24.19
C ARG A 89 12.57 -21.22 -23.19
N SER A 90 13.40 -22.11 -23.69
CA SER A 90 14.39 -22.77 -22.85
C SER A 90 15.60 -21.85 -22.61
N VAL A 91 16.39 -22.14 -21.58
CA VAL A 91 17.59 -21.35 -21.28
C VAL A 91 18.60 -21.45 -22.42
N GLU A 92 18.70 -22.62 -23.07
CA GLU A 92 19.59 -22.86 -24.20
C GLU A 92 19.22 -22.00 -25.43
N GLU A 93 17.93 -21.85 -25.73
CA GLU A 93 17.45 -20.98 -26.81
C GLU A 93 17.76 -19.49 -26.54
N LEU A 94 17.68 -19.08 -25.27
CA LEU A 94 18.02 -17.73 -24.83
C LEU A 94 19.53 -17.47 -24.95
N GLU A 95 20.35 -18.46 -24.58
CA GLU A 95 21.81 -18.38 -24.72
C GLU A 95 22.23 -18.24 -26.19
N GLN A 96 21.64 -19.04 -27.08
CA GLN A 96 21.88 -18.92 -28.51
C GLN A 96 21.48 -17.54 -29.06
N THR A 97 20.32 -17.02 -28.62
CA THR A 97 19.85 -15.69 -29.00
C THR A 97 20.81 -14.59 -28.52
N LEU A 98 21.34 -14.73 -27.30
CA LEU A 98 22.33 -13.81 -26.73
C LEU A 98 23.62 -13.83 -27.55
N GLU A 99 24.14 -15.00 -27.90
CA GLU A 99 25.37 -15.14 -28.68
C GLU A 99 25.24 -14.50 -30.08
N GLN A 100 24.11 -14.70 -30.75
CA GLN A 100 23.80 -14.03 -32.03
C GLN A 100 23.81 -12.50 -31.89
N ARG A 101 23.24 -11.97 -30.80
CA ARG A 101 23.22 -10.51 -30.54
C ARG A 101 24.60 -9.96 -30.23
N LEU A 102 25.43 -10.71 -29.49
CA LEU A 102 26.81 -10.35 -29.19
C LEU A 102 27.67 -10.35 -30.46
N ALA A 103 27.51 -11.35 -31.34
CA ALA A 103 28.21 -11.40 -32.62
C ALA A 103 27.86 -10.18 -33.49
N PHE A 104 26.57 -9.89 -33.66
CA PHE A 104 26.11 -8.70 -34.38
C PHE A 104 26.66 -7.40 -33.79
N TYR A 105 26.68 -7.28 -32.46
CA TYR A 105 27.24 -6.11 -31.78
C TYR A 105 28.74 -5.97 -32.05
N LYS A 106 29.50 -7.06 -31.94
CA LYS A 106 30.94 -7.07 -32.24
C LYS A 106 31.21 -6.68 -33.69
N GLU A 107 30.47 -7.22 -34.65
CA GLU A 107 30.62 -6.86 -36.07
C GLU A 107 30.33 -5.37 -36.31
N ARG A 108 29.29 -4.81 -35.68
CA ARG A 108 28.94 -3.40 -35.83
C ARG A 108 29.98 -2.44 -35.22
N HIS A 109 30.70 -2.91 -34.19
CA HIS A 109 31.63 -2.10 -33.40
C HIS A 109 33.10 -2.52 -33.57
N ALA A 110 33.39 -3.47 -34.47
CA ALA A 110 34.74 -3.80 -34.89
C ALA A 110 35.26 -2.69 -35.81
N LEU A 111 36.28 -1.98 -35.34
CA LEU A 111 37.06 -1.00 -36.11
C LEU A 111 37.93 -1.69 -37.16
#